data_AF-A0A4Q3YN23-F1
#
_entry.id   AF-A0A4Q3YN23-F1
#
_cell.length_a   1.000
_cell.length_b   1.000
_cell.length_c   1.000
_cell.angle_alpha   90.00
_cell.angle_beta   90.00
_cell.angle_gamma   90.00
#
_symmetry.space_group_name_H-M   'P 1'
#
loop_
_entity.id
_entity.type
_entity.pdbx_description
1 polymer ?
#
loop_
_entity_poly.entity_id
_entity_poly.type
_entity_poly.pdbx_seq_one_letter_code
_entity_poly.pdbx_strand_id
1 'polypeptide(L)'
;MRRLVADVFIIGVSTANSLNLRLYDLLTVEGPSEDTDSQAFGRLLTIQAGRMAAACEKLDHLESFSYRQTIQDATISMVGAALSVAMARNWGIEDLVRGRLQPVKEKSIFHGDL
;
A
#
# COMPACT_ATOMS: atom_id res chain seq x y z
N MET A 1 -2.90 9.62 -10.74
CA MET A 1 -1.78 8.78 -10.27
C MET A 1 -1.31 9.11 -8.86
N ARG A 2 -0.87 10.34 -8.54
CA ARG A 2 -0.42 10.74 -7.18
C ARG A 2 -1.35 10.28 -6.04
N ARG A 3 -2.66 10.50 -6.20
CA ARG A 3 -3.68 10.06 -5.24
C ARG A 3 -3.71 8.54 -5.04
N LEU A 4 -3.62 7.78 -6.13
CA LEU A 4 -3.61 6.32 -6.08
C LEU A 4 -2.37 5.79 -5.35
N VAL A 5 -1.19 6.36 -5.64
CA VAL A 5 0.06 6.02 -4.93
C VAL A 5 -0.07 6.30 -3.44
N ALA A 6 -0.60 7.48 -3.08
CA ALA A 6 -0.86 7.83 -1.68
C ALA A 6 -1.83 6.86 -1.00
N ASP A 7 -2.96 6.56 -1.64
CA ASP A 7 -3.98 5.65 -1.12
C ASP A 7 -3.40 4.23 -0.91
N VAL A 8 -2.68 3.70 -1.89
CA VAL A 8 -2.02 2.39 -1.81
C VAL A 8 -1.00 2.36 -0.67
N PHE A 9 -0.17 3.40 -0.55
CA PHE A 9 0.82 3.48 0.52
C PHE A 9 0.17 3.55 1.91
N ILE A 10 -0.85 4.40 2.08
CA ILE A 10 -1.59 4.53 3.36
C ILE A 10 -2.24 3.20 3.76
N ILE A 11 -2.93 2.55 2.82
CA ILE A 11 -3.60 1.27 3.07
C ILE A 11 -2.56 0.20 3.38
N GLY A 12 -1.50 0.10 2.57
CA GLY A 12 -0.44 -0.90 2.75
C GLY A 12 0.29 -0.75 4.09
N VAL A 13 0.63 0.46 4.52
CA VAL A 13 1.22 0.72 5.84
C VAL A 13 0.25 0.35 6.96
N SER A 14 -1.03 0.68 6.82
CA SER A 14 -2.06 0.30 7.81
C SER A 14 -2.20 -1.23 7.92
N THR A 15 -2.21 -1.93 6.79
CA THR A 15 -2.25 -3.40 6.75
C THR A 15 -1.00 -4.01 7.35
N ALA A 16 0.18 -3.46 7.04
CA ALA A 16 1.44 -3.91 7.62
C ALA A 16 1.46 -3.76 9.15
N ASN A 17 0.94 -2.64 9.66
CA ASN A 17 0.79 -2.41 11.09
C ASN A 17 -0.17 -3.44 11.72
N SER A 18 -1.33 -3.71 11.11
CA SER A 18 -2.27 -4.73 11.58
C SER A 18 -1.68 -6.14 11.60
N LEU A 19 -0.73 -6.44 10.72
CA LEU A 19 -0.03 -7.73 10.66
C LEU A 19 1.25 -7.80 11.52
N ASN A 20 1.59 -6.69 12.19
CA ASN A 20 2.83 -6.49 12.95
C ASN A 20 4.09 -6.75 12.11
N LEU A 21 4.12 -6.15 10.91
CA LEU A 21 5.24 -6.27 9.98
C LEU A 21 6.22 -5.10 10.14
N ARG A 22 7.51 -5.43 10.22
CA ARG A 22 8.60 -4.44 10.16
C ARG A 22 8.96 -4.20 8.71
N LEU A 23 8.25 -3.27 8.06
CA LEU A 23 8.44 -2.97 6.63
C LEU A 23 9.89 -2.61 6.27
N TYR A 24 10.62 -1.95 7.17
CA TYR A 24 12.04 -1.62 6.96
C TYR A 24 12.91 -2.86 6.69
N ASP A 25 12.65 -3.97 7.38
CA ASP A 25 13.42 -5.22 7.23
C ASP A 25 13.01 -6.00 5.97
N LEU A 26 11.82 -5.72 5.43
CA LEU A 26 11.16 -6.52 4.39
C LEU A 26 11.14 -5.86 3.01
N LEU A 27 11.27 -4.53 2.96
CA LEU A 27 11.25 -3.78 1.71
C LEU A 27 12.65 -3.70 1.11
N THR A 28 12.85 -4.42 0.02
CA THR A 28 13.94 -4.14 -0.92
C THR A 28 13.45 -3.11 -1.93
N VAL A 29 13.78 -1.84 -1.69
CA VAL A 29 13.54 -0.79 -2.67
C VAL A 29 14.64 -0.90 -3.73
N GLU A 30 14.33 -1.57 -4.83
CA GLU A 30 15.18 -1.48 -6.02
C GLU A 30 15.13 -0.03 -6.52
N GLY A 31 16.31 0.52 -6.86
CA GLY A 31 16.48 1.92 -7.27
C GLY A 31 15.57 2.30 -8.44
N PRO A 32 15.42 3.61 -8.74
CA PRO A 32 14.44 4.08 -9.70
C PRO A 32 14.65 3.41 -11.06
N SER A 33 13.76 2.49 -11.44
CA SER A 33 13.66 2.05 -12.82
C SER A 33 12.96 3.19 -13.57
N GLU A 34 13.66 3.79 -14.54
CA GLU A 34 13.12 4.88 -15.38
C GLU A 34 11.78 4.50 -16.03
N ASP A 35 11.51 3.20 -16.18
CA ASP A 35 10.31 2.60 -16.74
C ASP A 35 9.24 2.22 -15.70
N THR A 36 9.02 3.03 -14.67
CA THR A 36 7.87 2.82 -13.77
C THR A 36 6.56 3.28 -14.44
N ASP A 37 6.11 2.47 -15.41
CA ASP A 37 4.91 2.69 -16.19
C ASP A 37 3.66 2.66 -15.28
N SER A 38 2.78 3.63 -15.52
CA SER A 38 1.47 3.73 -14.88
C SER A 38 0.64 2.46 -15.08
N GLN A 39 0.76 1.80 -16.23
CA GLN A 39 0.06 0.54 -16.48
C GLN A 39 0.66 -0.62 -15.70
N ALA A 40 2.00 -0.71 -15.63
CA ALA A 40 2.68 -1.72 -14.84
C ALA A 40 2.30 -1.64 -13.35
N PHE A 41 2.27 -0.42 -12.80
CA PHE A 41 1.79 -0.18 -11.43
C PHE A 41 0.32 -0.61 -11.26
N GLY A 42 -0.57 -0.15 -12.14
CA GLY A 42 -1.99 -0.53 -12.10
C GLY A 42 -2.21 -2.05 -12.18
N ARG A 43 -1.48 -2.74 -13.05
CA ARG A 43 -1.53 -4.20 -13.19
C ARG A 43 -1.06 -4.91 -11.92
N LEU A 44 0.03 -4.46 -11.32
CA LEU A 44 0.52 -5.00 -10.05
C LEU A 44 -0.53 -4.86 -8.95
N LEU A 45 -1.14 -3.67 -8.82
CA LEU A 45 -2.19 -3.43 -7.82
C LEU A 45 -3.38 -4.38 -8.02
N THR A 46 -3.85 -4.53 -9.25
CA THR A 46 -4.97 -5.43 -9.57
C THR A 46 -4.63 -6.88 -9.20
N ILE A 47 -3.42 -7.35 -9.52
CA ILE A 47 -2.99 -8.71 -9.19
C ILE A 47 -2.91 -8.91 -7.67
N GLN A 48 -2.26 -8.00 -6.94
CA GLN A 48 -2.10 -8.16 -5.50
C GLN A 48 -3.43 -8.02 -4.75
N ALA A 49 -4.28 -7.07 -5.15
CA ALA A 49 -5.63 -6.94 -4.59
C ALA A 49 -6.47 -8.19 -4.85
N GLY A 50 -6.40 -8.78 -6.05
CA GLY A 50 -7.06 -10.04 -6.37
C GLY A 50 -6.55 -11.21 -5.53
N ARG A 51 -5.23 -11.30 -5.30
CA ARG A 51 -4.65 -12.31 -4.40
C ARG A 51 -5.12 -12.14 -2.96
N MET A 52 -5.24 -10.90 -2.47
CA MET A 52 -5.78 -10.62 -1.13
C MET A 52 -7.26 -10.99 -1.04
N ALA A 53 -8.06 -10.66 -2.06
CA ALA A 53 -9.48 -11.02 -2.12
C ALA A 53 -9.68 -12.54 -2.09
N ALA A 54 -8.93 -13.28 -2.92
CA ALA A 54 -8.96 -14.74 -2.93
C ALA A 54 -8.51 -15.34 -1.58
N ALA A 55 -7.52 -14.73 -0.92
CA ALA A 55 -7.11 -15.15 0.42
C ALA A 55 -8.24 -14.97 1.45
N CYS A 56 -8.96 -13.85 1.41
CA CYS A 56 -10.11 -13.61 2.28
C CYS A 56 -11.27 -14.58 2.02
N GLU A 57 -11.57 -14.89 0.75
CA GLU A 57 -12.59 -15.88 0.39
C GLU A 57 -12.25 -17.27 0.95
N LYS A 58 -11.00 -17.72 0.78
CA LYS A 58 -10.54 -19.00 1.34
C LYS A 58 -10.60 -19.05 2.86
N LEU A 59 -10.32 -17.93 3.52
CA LEU A 59 -10.45 -17.80 4.97
C LEU A 59 -11.91 -17.95 5.40
N ASP A 60 -12.85 -17.33 4.68
CA ASP A 60 -14.29 -17.41 4.95
C ASP A 60 -14.85 -18.82 4.75
N HIS A 61 -14.35 -19.54 3.73
CA HIS A 61 -14.69 -20.95 3.49
C HIS A 61 -13.93 -21.94 4.39
N LEU A 62 -13.11 -21.46 5.33
CA LEU A 62 -12.31 -22.28 6.25
C LEU A 62 -11.38 -23.28 5.53
N GLU A 63 -10.89 -22.92 4.35
CA GLU A 63 -9.95 -23.74 3.59
C GLU A 63 -8.56 -23.74 4.24
N SER A 64 -7.84 -24.85 4.08
CA SER A 64 -6.42 -24.92 4.45
C SER A 64 -5.59 -24.08 3.47
N PHE A 65 -5.22 -22.87 3.89
CA PHE A 65 -4.46 -21.92 3.07
C PHE A 65 -3.54 -21.03 3.91
N SER A 66 -2.41 -20.62 3.34
CA SER A 66 -1.45 -19.69 3.97
C SER A 66 -1.94 -18.23 3.91
N TYR A 67 -3.05 -17.94 4.60
CA TYR A 67 -3.69 -16.62 4.62
C TYR A 67 -2.71 -15.50 4.98
N ARG A 68 -2.11 -15.60 6.16
CA ARG A 68 -1.24 -14.54 6.71
C ARG A 68 -0.07 -14.22 5.78
N GLN A 69 0.61 -15.25 5.26
CA GLN A 69 1.73 -15.07 4.34
C GLN A 69 1.29 -14.37 3.06
N THR A 70 0.12 -14.73 2.52
CA THR A 70 -0.39 -14.13 1.28
C THR A 70 -0.70 -12.65 1.43
N ILE A 71 -1.37 -12.27 2.53
CA ILE A 71 -1.65 -10.85 2.81
C ILE A 71 -0.34 -10.09 3.04
N GLN A 72 0.62 -10.69 3.75
CA GLN A 72 1.95 -10.11 3.96
C GLN A 72 2.68 -9.84 2.64
N ASP A 73 2.82 -10.84 1.77
CA ASP A 73 3.54 -10.70 0.50
C ASP A 73 2.90 -9.64 -0.41
N ALA A 74 1.56 -9.65 -0.50
CA ALA A 74 0.81 -8.66 -1.26
C ALA A 74 1.02 -7.25 -0.71
N THR A 75 0.98 -7.09 0.62
CA THR A 75 1.19 -5.81 1.31
C THR A 75 2.59 -5.25 1.02
N ILE A 76 3.63 -6.08 1.19
CA ILE A 76 5.02 -5.68 0.92
C ILE A 76 5.18 -5.27 -0.54
N SER A 77 4.64 -6.05 -1.47
CA SER A 77 4.70 -5.76 -2.91
C SER A 77 4.02 -4.43 -3.26
N MET A 78 2.83 -4.15 -2.71
CA MET A 78 2.10 -2.92 -2.98
C MET A 78 2.77 -1.68 -2.37
N VAL A 79 3.28 -1.79 -1.14
CA VAL A 79 4.03 -0.69 -0.49
C VAL A 79 5.32 -0.40 -1.24
N GLY A 80 6.08 -1.44 -1.59
CA GLY A 80 7.30 -1.31 -2.38
C GLY A 80 7.03 -0.62 -3.72
N ALA A 81 6.02 -1.07 -4.47
CA ALA A 81 5.66 -0.48 -5.75
C ALA A 81 5.25 1.01 -5.60
N ALA A 82 4.49 1.37 -4.55
CA ALA A 82 4.12 2.75 -4.31
C ALA A 82 5.34 3.64 -4.01
N LEU A 83 6.30 3.14 -3.23
CA LEU A 83 7.56 3.83 -2.95
C LEU A 83 8.42 3.98 -4.21
N SER A 84 8.57 2.92 -5.01
CA SER A 84 9.32 2.96 -6.27
C SER A 84 8.73 3.99 -7.24
N VAL A 85 7.39 4.05 -7.39
CA VAL A 85 6.73 5.07 -8.23
C VAL A 85 6.98 6.48 -7.69
N ALA A 86 6.89 6.67 -6.37
CA ALA A 86 7.13 7.97 -5.75
C ALA A 86 8.59 8.42 -5.97
N MET A 87 9.56 7.52 -5.79
CA MET A 87 10.97 7.79 -6.03
C MET A 87 11.28 8.09 -7.49
N ALA A 88 10.83 7.25 -8.42
CA ALA A 88 11.06 7.44 -9.85
C ALA A 88 10.49 8.77 -10.38
N ARG A 89 9.45 9.31 -9.74
CA ARG A 89 8.82 10.58 -10.11
C ARG A 89 9.21 11.75 -9.23
N ASN A 90 10.19 11.56 -8.34
CA ASN A 90 10.66 12.54 -7.36
C ASN A 90 9.51 13.16 -6.54
N TRP A 91 8.58 12.33 -6.08
CA TRP A 91 7.47 12.74 -5.22
C TRP A 91 7.79 12.44 -3.76
N GLY A 92 7.70 13.46 -2.90
CA GLY A 92 7.75 13.28 -1.45
C GLY A 92 6.54 12.46 -0.98
N ILE A 93 6.77 11.22 -0.54
CA ILE A 93 5.68 10.35 -0.06
C ILE A 93 4.96 10.95 1.14
N GLU A 94 5.69 11.66 2.00
CA GLU A 94 5.14 12.39 3.15
C GLU A 94 4.12 13.46 2.72
N ASP A 95 4.45 14.24 1.69
CA ASP A 95 3.57 15.27 1.16
C ASP A 95 2.32 14.67 0.51
N LEU A 96 2.49 13.57 -0.23
CA LEU A 96 1.38 12.83 -0.83
C LEU A 96 0.41 12.32 0.23
N VAL A 97 0.93 11.72 1.30
CA VAL A 97 0.13 11.20 2.41
C VAL A 97 -0.54 12.34 3.17
N ARG A 98 0.20 13.39 3.51
CA ARG A 98 -0.34 14.56 4.23
C ARG A 98 -1.47 15.20 3.45
N GLY A 99 -1.24 15.50 2.17
CA GLY A 99 -2.27 16.07 1.29
C GLY A 99 -3.48 15.15 1.14
N ARG A 100 -3.28 13.83 1.16
CA ARG A 100 -4.39 12.88 1.05
C ARG A 100 -5.23 12.76 2.32
N LEU A 101 -4.61 12.85 3.49
CA LEU A 101 -5.26 12.76 4.80
C LEU A 101 -5.84 14.08 5.28
N GLN A 102 -5.36 15.22 4.79
CA GLN A 102 -5.82 16.55 5.22
C GLN A 102 -7.36 16.72 5.13
N PRO A 103 -8.04 16.38 4.02
CA PRO A 103 -9.49 16.50 3.94
C PRO A 103 -10.25 15.51 4.85
N VAL A 104 -9.59 14.45 5.30
CA VAL A 104 -10.15 13.50 6.27
C VAL A 104 -10.06 14.11 7.68
N LYS A 105 -8.92 14.73 8.00
CA LYS A 105 -8.71 15.42 9.28
C LYS A 105 -9.68 16.59 9.44
N GLU A 106 -9.89 17.38 8.39
CA GLU A 106 -10.82 18.53 8.41
C GLU A 106 -12.28 18.15 8.65
N LYS A 107 -12.65 16.90 8.37
CA LYS A 107 -14.00 16.36 8.64
C LYS A 107 -14.12 15.71 10.01
N SER A 108 -13.01 15.60 10.75
CA SER A 108 -13.03 15.06 12.10
C SER A 108 -13.75 16.03 13.04
N ILE A 109 -14.61 15.49 13.89
CA ILE A 109 -15.25 16.26 14.98
C ILE A 109 -14.24 16.79 16.01
N PHE A 110 -12.98 16.32 15.96
CA PHE A 110 -11.87 16.74 16.81
C PHE A 110 -10.88 17.67 16.09
N HIS A 111 -11.26 18.23 14.93
CA HIS A 111 -10.37 19.11 14.17
C HIS A 111 -10.26 20.50 14.81
N GLY A 112 -9.11 20.81 15.40
CA GLY A 112 -8.83 22.10 16.04
C GLY A 112 -8.87 22.11 17.57
N ASP A 113 -9.21 20.98 18.21
CA ASP A 113 -9.33 20.85 19.67
C ASP A 113 -8.08 20.23 20.36
N LEU A 114 -6.90 20.32 19.71
CA LEU A 114 -5.61 19.91 20.26
C LEU A 114 -4.53 20.94 19.95
#